data_AF-A0A0F3RMR9-F1
#
_entry.id   AF-A0A0F3RMR9-F1
#
_cell.length_a   1.000
_cell.length_b   1.000
_cell.length_c   1.000
_cell.angle_alpha   90.00
_cell.angle_beta   90.00
_cell.angle_gamma   90.00
#
_symmetry.space_group_name_H-M   'P 1'
#
loop_
_entity.id
_entity.type
_entity.pdbx_description
1 polymer ?
#
loop_
_entity_poly.entity_id
_entity_poly.type
_entity_poly.pdbx_seq_one_letter_code
_entity_poly.pdbx_strand_id
1 'polypeptide(L)'
;MKPQVVMSIGTLFALFAVAYQVSDTMANSLNADIGVEIKDYGTRGHVFPIIEESLLEVIMAKLNAASKSGLLNQMQLEFQEKVKQKIMRPVPVKNLSKATENKTRIYDSTYVQKDDIKTKNGIIIVKGGTKINPLEIINWGEPLILIDGDDEDQVAWAKSRPGKIVLVNGNPIELSNLLGRHVFFDQLGFLSMKFKIQAVPAIIEQQNNVLKISEVSTYEKHVTYT
;
A
#
# COMPACT_ATOMS: atom_id res chain seq x y z
N MET A 1 35.01 21.59 31.69
CA MET A 1 35.89 20.79 30.82
C MET A 1 35.80 19.34 31.26
N LYS A 2 35.80 18.37 30.32
CA LYS A 2 35.32 16.97 30.49
C LYS A 2 33.82 16.89 30.87
N PRO A 3 33.17 15.72 30.74
CA PRO A 3 33.54 14.52 29.96
C PRO A 3 33.09 14.72 28.49
N GLN A 4 32.73 13.79 27.59
CA GLN A 4 32.53 12.32 27.55
C GLN A 4 33.10 11.74 26.23
N VAL A 5 33.04 10.41 26.06
CA VAL A 5 33.10 9.69 24.78
C VAL A 5 31.82 8.83 24.69
N VAL A 6 31.18 8.76 23.53
CA VAL A 6 29.98 7.92 23.34
C VAL A 6 30.39 6.53 22.84
N MET A 7 29.95 5.51 23.57
CA MET A 7 30.18 4.09 23.29
C MET A 7 28.93 3.49 22.65
N SER A 8 29.08 2.72 21.56
CA SER A 8 27.95 2.03 20.93
C SER A 8 27.76 0.63 21.53
N ILE A 9 26.57 0.41 22.09
CA ILE A 9 26.04 -0.87 22.57
C ILE A 9 25.08 -1.37 21.48
N GLY A 10 24.98 -2.66 21.14
CA GLY A 10 25.72 -3.80 21.63
C GLY A 10 25.00 -5.12 21.34
N THR A 11 25.80 -6.14 21.09
CA THR A 11 25.56 -7.59 21.24
C THR A 11 24.18 -8.06 21.77
N LEU A 12 23.28 -8.52 20.88
CA LEU A 12 22.32 -9.58 21.23
C LEU A 12 21.74 -10.28 19.98
N PHE A 13 22.05 -11.57 19.81
CA PHE A 13 21.17 -12.66 19.29
C PHE A 13 21.95 -13.98 19.12
N ALA A 14 22.71 -14.38 20.14
CA ALA A 14 23.34 -15.71 20.20
C ALA A 14 22.47 -16.65 21.06
N LEU A 15 21.40 -17.21 20.48
CA LEU A 15 20.57 -18.24 21.12
C LEU A 15 19.63 -18.92 20.11
N PHE A 16 20.11 -19.97 19.43
CA PHE A 16 19.36 -21.18 19.03
C PHE A 16 20.29 -22.21 18.36
N ALA A 17 21.36 -22.61 19.08
CA ALA A 17 22.27 -23.65 18.64
C ALA A 17 22.01 -24.96 19.40
N VAL A 18 21.63 -26.00 18.65
CA VAL A 18 21.81 -27.43 18.95
C VAL A 18 21.43 -27.90 20.35
N ALA A 19 20.13 -28.18 20.56
CA ALA A 19 19.65 -29.08 21.61
C ALA A 19 19.39 -30.48 21.03
N TYR A 20 20.41 -31.12 20.45
CA TYR A 20 20.38 -32.50 19.94
C TYR A 20 21.77 -33.16 20.00
N GLN A 21 22.21 -33.51 21.22
CA GLN A 21 23.25 -34.51 21.47
C GLN A 21 22.94 -35.27 22.77
N VAL A 22 22.71 -36.57 22.65
CA VAL A 22 22.94 -37.68 23.61
C VAL A 22 22.38 -38.94 22.93
N SER A 23 23.07 -40.08 23.12
CA SER A 23 22.82 -41.38 22.47
C SER A 23 23.06 -41.42 20.94
N ASP A 24 23.86 -42.34 20.38
CA ASP A 24 24.63 -43.43 21.00
C ASP A 24 26.08 -43.49 20.49
N THR A 25 27.01 -43.56 21.44
CA THR A 25 28.35 -44.13 21.25
C THR A 25 28.69 -44.93 22.51
N MET A 26 29.56 -45.94 22.36
CA MET A 26 29.74 -47.08 23.28
C MET A 26 28.56 -48.06 23.24
N ALA A 27 28.74 -49.35 22.93
CA ALA A 27 29.96 -50.02 22.49
C ALA A 27 29.66 -51.28 21.67
N ASN A 28 30.56 -51.58 20.72
CA ASN A 28 31.13 -52.92 20.60
C ASN A 28 32.40 -52.87 19.76
N SER A 29 33.55 -52.88 20.44
CA SER A 29 34.80 -53.38 19.86
C SER A 29 34.86 -54.90 20.06
N LEU A 30 35.56 -55.59 19.16
CA LEU A 30 35.94 -57.01 19.26
C LEU A 30 34.78 -58.04 19.25
N ASN A 31 34.51 -58.58 18.06
CA ASN A 31 34.94 -59.95 17.79
C ASN A 31 35.21 -60.15 16.29
N ALA A 32 36.25 -60.92 15.98
CA ALA A 32 36.52 -61.49 14.66
C ALA A 32 36.06 -62.97 14.67
N ASP A 33 36.10 -63.77 13.61
CA ASP A 33 36.61 -63.54 12.26
C ASP A 33 35.77 -64.35 11.26
N ILE A 34 35.16 -63.67 10.27
CA ILE A 34 34.69 -64.30 9.02
C ILE A 34 34.94 -63.29 7.91
N GLY A 35 35.89 -63.58 7.02
CA GLY A 35 36.34 -62.71 5.93
C GLY A 35 35.33 -62.48 4.79
N VAL A 36 34.18 -61.90 5.09
CA VAL A 36 33.29 -61.29 4.09
C VAL A 36 33.70 -59.84 3.89
N GLU A 37 34.49 -59.59 2.86
CA GLU A 37 34.92 -58.23 2.51
C GLU A 37 33.72 -57.41 1.98
N ILE A 38 33.08 -56.65 2.87
CA ILE A 38 32.02 -55.71 2.52
C ILE A 38 32.67 -54.54 1.74
N LYS A 39 32.78 -54.72 0.42
CA LYS A 39 33.15 -53.65 -0.50
C LYS A 39 32.06 -52.59 -0.52
N ASP A 40 32.29 -51.50 0.18
CA ASP A 40 31.68 -50.22 -0.18
C ASP A 40 32.16 -49.87 -1.60
N TYR A 41 31.21 -49.77 -2.53
CA TYR A 41 31.48 -49.39 -3.92
C TYR A 41 31.58 -47.87 -4.12
N GLY A 42 31.39 -47.10 -3.05
CA GLY A 42 31.43 -45.64 -3.02
C GLY A 42 30.24 -44.99 -3.70
N THR A 43 30.12 -43.67 -3.52
CA THR A 43 29.17 -42.83 -4.27
C THR A 43 29.61 -42.72 -5.73
N ARG A 44 29.11 -43.62 -6.59
CA ARG A 44 29.30 -43.57 -8.05
C ARG A 44 28.48 -42.44 -8.70
N GLY A 45 28.95 -41.21 -8.50
CA GLY A 45 28.45 -40.00 -9.16
C GLY A 45 29.13 -38.76 -8.58
N HIS A 46 29.37 -37.75 -9.42
CA HIS A 46 29.74 -36.43 -8.91
C HIS A 46 28.52 -35.80 -8.25
N VAL A 47 28.50 -35.81 -6.91
CA VAL A 47 27.49 -35.07 -6.13
C VAL A 47 27.91 -33.60 -6.13
N PHE A 48 27.52 -32.89 -7.18
CA PHE A 48 27.66 -31.44 -7.22
C PHE A 48 26.83 -30.83 -6.07
N PRO A 49 27.40 -29.95 -5.23
CA PRO A 49 26.57 -29.14 -4.35
C PRO A 49 25.62 -28.30 -5.22
N ILE A 50 24.37 -28.14 -4.76
CA ILE A 50 23.43 -27.22 -5.40
C ILE A 50 23.85 -25.80 -5.02
N ILE A 51 24.84 -25.28 -5.75
CA ILE A 51 25.19 -23.86 -5.74
C ILE A 51 24.16 -23.18 -6.63
N GLU A 52 22.98 -22.88 -6.08
CA GLU A 52 22.07 -21.93 -6.73
C GLU A 52 22.82 -20.60 -6.87
N GLU A 53 23.06 -20.17 -8.11
CA GLU A 53 23.53 -18.81 -8.39
C GLU A 53 22.60 -17.85 -7.67
N SER A 54 23.14 -16.96 -6.82
CA SER A 54 22.30 -16.08 -6.02
C SER A 54 21.37 -15.31 -6.95
N LEU A 55 20.06 -15.32 -6.70
CA LEU A 55 19.10 -14.62 -7.55
C LEU A 55 19.48 -13.14 -7.72
N LEU A 56 20.11 -12.54 -6.70
CA LEU A 56 20.66 -11.20 -6.73
C LEU A 56 21.91 -11.09 -7.64
N GLU A 57 22.79 -12.08 -7.67
CA GLU A 57 23.92 -12.15 -8.62
C GLU A 57 23.43 -12.39 -10.06
N VAL A 58 22.43 -13.25 -10.29
CA VAL A 58 21.80 -13.47 -11.61
C VAL A 58 21.13 -12.17 -12.11
N ILE A 59 20.47 -11.44 -11.22
CA ILE A 59 19.90 -10.11 -11.52
C ILE A 59 21.02 -9.11 -11.82
N MET A 60 22.07 -9.04 -11.00
CA MET A 60 23.22 -8.14 -11.22
C MET A 60 23.98 -8.47 -12.51
N ALA A 61 24.15 -9.75 -12.87
CA ALA A 61 24.79 -10.18 -14.11
C ALA A 61 23.96 -9.73 -15.33
N LYS A 62 22.64 -9.93 -15.30
CA LYS A 62 21.71 -9.48 -16.36
C LYS A 62 21.68 -7.95 -16.48
N LEU A 63 21.66 -7.23 -15.36
CA LEU A 63 21.75 -5.76 -15.33
C LEU A 63 23.09 -5.27 -15.90
N ASN A 64 24.22 -5.84 -15.47
CA ASN A 64 25.55 -5.46 -15.97
C ASN A 64 25.73 -5.78 -17.46
N ALA A 65 25.18 -6.90 -17.96
CA ALA A 65 25.19 -7.24 -19.38
C ALA A 65 24.36 -6.25 -20.21
N ALA A 66 23.14 -5.90 -19.76
CA ALA A 66 22.28 -4.93 -20.42
C ALA A 66 22.77 -3.47 -20.27
N SER A 67 23.57 -3.17 -19.25
CA SER A 67 24.25 -1.88 -19.08
C SER A 67 25.31 -1.68 -20.17
N LYS A 68 26.16 -2.69 -20.39
CA LYS A 68 27.26 -2.65 -21.38
C LYS A 68 26.79 -2.57 -22.84
N SER A 69 25.54 -2.95 -23.14
CA SER A 69 24.97 -2.86 -24.49
C SER A 69 24.21 -1.55 -24.76
N GLY A 70 24.16 -0.62 -23.80
CA GLY A 70 23.34 0.60 -23.89
C GLY A 70 21.83 0.37 -23.77
N LEU A 71 21.38 -0.89 -23.81
CA LEU A 71 19.97 -1.27 -23.73
C LEU A 71 19.31 -0.82 -22.42
N LEU A 72 20.02 -0.84 -21.29
CA LEU A 72 19.48 -0.29 -20.04
C LEU A 72 19.20 1.21 -20.11
N ASN A 73 19.98 2.00 -20.86
CA ASN A 73 19.71 3.45 -20.97
C ASN A 73 18.41 3.69 -21.75
N GLN A 74 18.18 2.93 -22.83
CA GLN A 74 16.91 2.94 -23.57
C GLN A 74 15.74 2.48 -22.68
N MET A 75 15.89 1.35 -21.98
CA MET A 75 14.87 0.85 -21.06
C MET A 75 14.57 1.82 -19.91
N GLN A 76 15.59 2.52 -19.39
CA GLN A 76 15.46 3.53 -18.33
C GLN A 76 14.71 4.77 -18.83
N LEU A 77 15.02 5.28 -20.03
CA LEU A 77 14.30 6.40 -20.64
C LEU A 77 12.84 6.03 -20.92
N GLU A 78 12.60 4.84 -21.46
CA GLU A 78 11.24 4.33 -21.65
C GLU A 78 10.48 4.16 -20.34
N PHE A 79 11.12 3.66 -19.28
CA PHE A 79 10.51 3.52 -17.97
C PHE A 79 10.20 4.88 -17.35
N GLN A 80 11.12 5.85 -17.44
CA GLN A 80 10.92 7.22 -17.00
C GLN A 80 9.72 7.88 -17.70
N GLU A 81 9.62 7.77 -19.03
CA GLU A 81 8.48 8.32 -19.76
C GLU A 81 7.18 7.56 -19.42
N LYS A 82 7.20 6.22 -19.32
CA LYS A 82 6.03 5.43 -18.88
C LYS A 82 5.55 5.83 -17.48
N VAL A 83 6.46 6.10 -16.54
CA VAL A 83 6.13 6.59 -15.19
C VAL A 83 5.61 8.03 -15.22
N LYS A 84 6.25 8.94 -15.96
CA LYS A 84 5.81 10.33 -16.16
C LYS A 84 4.39 10.39 -16.74
N GLN A 85 4.14 9.64 -17.83
CA GLN A 85 2.81 9.49 -18.41
C GLN A 85 1.80 8.92 -17.41
N LYS A 86 2.22 8.01 -16.50
CA LYS A 86 1.33 7.46 -15.47
C LYS A 86 0.99 8.44 -14.35
N ILE A 87 1.87 9.39 -14.06
CA ILE A 87 1.65 10.46 -13.06
C ILE A 87 0.78 11.57 -13.65
N MET A 88 1.04 11.97 -14.91
CA MET A 88 0.22 12.92 -15.66
C MET A 88 -1.16 12.34 -16.00
N ARG A 89 -1.25 11.04 -16.26
CA ARG A 89 -2.50 10.35 -16.60
C ARG A 89 -2.65 9.04 -15.81
N PRO A 90 -3.14 9.12 -14.56
CA PRO A 90 -3.46 7.94 -13.75
C PRO A 90 -4.56 7.08 -14.40
N VAL A 91 -4.82 5.88 -13.86
CA VAL A 91 -5.95 5.05 -14.34
C VAL A 91 -7.26 5.66 -13.81
N PRO A 92 -8.25 5.94 -14.68
CA PRO A 92 -9.57 6.38 -14.23
C PRO A 92 -10.22 5.37 -13.28
N VAL A 93 -10.86 5.87 -12.22
CA VAL A 93 -11.66 5.05 -11.32
C VAL A 93 -12.88 4.52 -12.06
N LYS A 94 -13.12 3.22 -11.96
CA LYS A 94 -14.23 2.55 -12.68
C LYS A 94 -15.54 2.68 -11.90
N ASN A 95 -16.64 2.51 -12.63
CA ASN A 95 -18.00 2.40 -12.08
C ASN A 95 -18.54 3.67 -11.37
N LEU A 96 -18.00 4.84 -11.72
CA LEU A 96 -18.58 6.14 -11.37
C LEU A 96 -19.27 6.73 -12.60
N SER A 97 -20.46 7.32 -12.43
CA SER A 97 -21.16 8.09 -13.46
C SER A 97 -21.05 9.59 -13.22
N LYS A 98 -21.48 10.42 -14.17
CA LYS A 98 -21.81 11.83 -13.85
C LYS A 98 -23.11 11.88 -13.02
N ALA A 99 -23.20 12.83 -12.09
CA ALA A 99 -24.38 13.04 -11.27
C ALA A 99 -25.47 13.77 -12.09
N THR A 100 -26.66 13.18 -12.16
CA THR A 100 -27.82 13.74 -12.86
C THR A 100 -28.82 14.40 -11.90
N GLU A 101 -28.79 14.03 -10.63
CA GLU A 101 -29.64 14.51 -9.55
C GLU A 101 -28.83 14.71 -8.25
N ASN A 102 -29.31 15.57 -7.36
CA ASN A 102 -28.63 15.83 -6.09
C ASN A 102 -28.99 14.76 -5.05
N LYS A 103 -28.00 14.05 -4.54
CA LYS A 103 -28.15 13.03 -3.50
C LYS A 103 -27.30 13.40 -2.30
N THR A 104 -27.88 13.41 -1.10
CA THR A 104 -27.14 13.64 0.15
C THR A 104 -27.42 12.51 1.13
N ARG A 105 -26.38 12.04 1.81
CA ARG A 105 -26.45 11.00 2.84
C ARG A 105 -25.41 11.24 3.93
N ILE A 106 -25.71 10.74 5.13
CA ILE A 106 -24.80 10.76 6.27
C ILE A 106 -23.98 9.47 6.29
N TYR A 107 -22.71 9.59 6.64
CA TYR A 107 -21.80 8.50 6.94
C TYR A 107 -21.33 8.64 8.39
N ASP A 108 -21.78 7.71 9.23
CA ASP A 108 -21.33 7.57 10.61
C ASP A 108 -20.06 6.70 10.64
N SER A 109 -18.99 7.22 11.23
CA SER A 109 -17.71 6.53 11.43
C SER A 109 -17.61 5.80 12.77
N THR A 110 -18.68 5.78 13.57
CA THR A 110 -18.76 5.04 14.84
C THR A 110 -18.56 3.54 14.62
N TYR A 111 -17.41 3.05 15.05
CA TYR A 111 -17.10 1.63 15.12
C TYR A 111 -17.44 1.09 16.52
N VAL A 112 -17.91 -0.16 16.59
CA VAL A 112 -18.09 -0.88 17.86
C VAL A 112 -17.07 -2.00 17.92
N GLN A 113 -16.15 -1.90 18.87
CA GLN A 113 -15.17 -2.96 19.15
C GLN A 113 -15.92 -4.23 19.55
N LYS A 114 -15.70 -5.34 18.84
CA LYS A 114 -16.39 -6.61 19.12
C LYS A 114 -15.76 -7.31 20.34
N ASP A 115 -14.48 -7.60 20.23
CA ASP A 115 -13.71 -8.40 21.18
C ASP A 115 -12.80 -7.52 22.03
N ASP A 116 -12.41 -7.96 23.23
CA ASP A 116 -11.42 -7.25 24.04
C ASP A 116 -10.06 -7.15 23.30
N ILE A 117 -9.57 -5.93 23.06
CA ILE A 117 -8.17 -5.72 22.64
C ILE A 117 -7.30 -5.85 23.88
N LYS A 118 -6.35 -6.81 23.84
CA LYS A 118 -5.44 -7.13 24.96
C LYS A 118 -3.98 -6.91 24.54
N THR A 119 -3.14 -6.50 25.49
CA THR A 119 -1.68 -6.53 25.32
C THR A 119 -1.17 -7.98 25.31
N LYS A 120 0.11 -8.18 24.93
CA LYS A 120 0.77 -9.50 25.03
C LYS A 120 0.74 -10.10 26.44
N ASN A 121 0.54 -9.27 27.48
CA ASN A 121 0.49 -9.66 28.89
C ASN A 121 -0.96 -9.88 29.38
N GLY A 122 -1.95 -9.93 28.47
CA GLY A 122 -3.36 -10.17 28.78
C GLY A 122 -4.17 -8.96 29.28
N ILE A 123 -3.53 -7.82 29.52
CA ILE A 123 -4.19 -6.60 30.00
C ILE A 123 -5.10 -6.03 28.90
N ILE A 124 -6.39 -5.83 29.22
CA ILE A 124 -7.37 -5.21 28.31
C ILE A 124 -7.06 -3.72 28.17
N ILE A 125 -6.94 -3.23 26.93
CA ILE A 125 -6.75 -1.81 26.61
C ILE A 125 -7.97 -1.18 25.92
N VAL A 126 -8.80 -1.97 25.24
CA VAL A 126 -10.14 -1.59 24.76
C VAL A 126 -11.07 -2.77 25.01
N LYS A 127 -12.23 -2.54 25.62
CA LYS A 127 -13.17 -3.61 25.97
C LYS A 127 -14.07 -3.96 24.78
N GLY A 128 -14.49 -5.22 24.68
CA GLY A 128 -15.63 -5.59 23.84
C GLY A 128 -16.87 -4.73 24.18
N GLY A 129 -17.52 -4.20 23.15
CA GLY A 129 -18.64 -3.26 23.24
C GLY A 129 -18.26 -1.77 23.28
N THR A 130 -16.98 -1.39 23.39
CA THR A 130 -16.58 0.02 23.32
C THR A 130 -16.92 0.61 21.95
N LYS A 131 -17.70 1.71 21.95
CA LYS A 131 -17.94 2.54 20.76
C LYS A 131 -16.81 3.55 20.60
N ILE A 132 -16.33 3.74 19.37
CA ILE A 132 -15.29 4.71 19.03
C ILE A 132 -15.69 5.40 17.72
N ASN A 133 -15.88 6.71 17.76
CA ASN A 133 -16.03 7.52 16.56
C ASN A 133 -14.79 8.40 16.38
N PRO A 134 -13.98 8.23 15.31
CA PRO A 134 -12.81 9.06 15.08
C PRO A 134 -13.10 10.56 15.07
N LEU A 135 -14.28 10.97 14.59
CA LEU A 135 -14.68 12.38 14.45
C LEU A 135 -14.96 13.09 15.79
N GLU A 136 -14.95 12.36 16.91
CA GLU A 136 -14.99 12.91 18.27
C GLU A 136 -13.60 13.30 18.80
N ILE A 137 -12.53 12.81 18.14
CA ILE A 137 -11.14 12.91 18.61
C ILE A 137 -10.29 13.68 17.59
N ILE A 138 -10.56 13.52 16.30
CA ILE A 138 -9.87 14.21 15.20
C ILE A 138 -10.88 14.94 14.30
N ASN A 139 -10.53 16.15 13.88
CA ASN A 139 -11.26 16.89 12.87
C ASN A 139 -10.86 16.39 11.47
N TRP A 140 -11.85 16.16 10.60
CA TRP A 140 -11.69 15.87 9.17
C TRP A 140 -10.94 16.98 8.42
N GLY A 141 -11.13 18.23 8.85
CA GLY A 141 -10.56 19.42 8.23
C GLY A 141 -11.34 19.84 6.98
N GLU A 142 -10.61 20.22 5.92
CA GLU A 142 -11.19 20.70 4.68
C GLU A 142 -12.03 19.64 3.96
N PRO A 143 -13.18 20.00 3.33
CA PRO A 143 -13.96 19.07 2.53
C PRO A 143 -13.15 18.42 1.40
N LEU A 144 -13.40 17.14 1.12
CA LEU A 144 -12.88 16.48 -0.08
C LEU A 144 -13.89 16.64 -1.21
N ILE A 145 -13.43 17.08 -2.37
CA ILE A 145 -14.25 17.36 -3.56
C ILE A 145 -13.82 16.40 -4.66
N LEU A 146 -14.59 15.34 -4.90
CA LEU A 146 -14.33 14.33 -5.92
C LEU A 146 -14.97 14.76 -7.25
N ILE A 147 -14.17 14.85 -8.32
CA ILE A 147 -14.63 15.22 -9.68
C ILE A 147 -13.98 14.36 -10.76
N ASP A 148 -14.62 14.30 -11.93
CA ASP A 148 -13.88 14.08 -13.18
C ASP A 148 -13.13 15.37 -13.55
N GLY A 149 -11.83 15.26 -13.83
CA GLY A 149 -10.95 16.37 -14.21
C GLY A 149 -10.89 16.66 -15.71
N ASP A 150 -11.50 15.83 -16.56
CA ASP A 150 -11.73 16.12 -17.99
C ASP A 150 -13.06 16.86 -18.23
N ASP A 151 -13.91 16.97 -17.20
CA ASP A 151 -15.25 17.53 -17.29
C ASP A 151 -15.27 19.00 -16.85
N GLU A 152 -15.35 19.90 -17.83
CA GLU A 152 -15.28 21.36 -17.60
C GLU A 152 -16.35 21.87 -16.63
N ASP A 153 -17.56 21.29 -16.64
CA ASP A 153 -18.63 21.65 -15.69
C ASP A 153 -18.20 21.34 -14.26
N GLN A 154 -17.62 20.14 -14.04
CA GLN A 154 -17.19 19.68 -12.72
C GLN A 154 -15.96 20.44 -12.24
N VAL A 155 -15.03 20.77 -13.14
CA VAL A 155 -13.87 21.62 -12.86
C VAL A 155 -14.31 23.03 -12.45
N ALA A 156 -15.24 23.66 -13.17
CA ALA A 156 -15.79 24.97 -12.80
C ALA A 156 -16.56 24.93 -11.46
N TRP A 157 -17.35 23.88 -11.25
CA TRP A 157 -18.09 23.65 -10.01
C TRP A 157 -17.17 23.43 -8.80
N ALA A 158 -16.03 22.73 -8.96
CA ALA A 158 -15.05 22.54 -7.90
C ALA A 158 -14.15 23.77 -7.67
N LYS A 159 -13.82 24.51 -8.73
CA LYS A 159 -13.01 25.74 -8.66
C LYS A 159 -13.63 26.79 -7.74
N SER A 160 -14.96 26.92 -7.76
CA SER A 160 -15.73 27.85 -6.92
C SER A 160 -15.90 27.42 -5.45
N ARG A 161 -15.40 26.24 -5.04
CA ARG A 161 -15.62 25.67 -3.70
C ARG A 161 -14.33 25.49 -2.90
N PRO A 162 -14.31 25.84 -1.59
CA PRO A 162 -13.19 25.55 -0.69
C PRO A 162 -13.13 24.04 -0.38
N GLY A 163 -11.92 23.49 -0.32
CA GLY A 163 -11.70 22.05 -0.13
C GLY A 163 -10.54 21.50 -0.96
N LYS A 164 -10.23 20.23 -0.76
CA LYS A 164 -9.20 19.49 -1.51
C LYS A 164 -9.84 18.82 -2.71
N ILE A 165 -9.41 19.17 -3.92
CA ILE A 165 -9.89 18.53 -5.15
C ILE A 165 -9.22 17.16 -5.28
N VAL A 166 -10.01 16.13 -5.53
CA VAL A 166 -9.58 14.76 -5.77
C VAL A 166 -10.14 14.32 -7.12
N LEU A 167 -9.27 13.99 -8.05
CA LEU A 167 -9.66 13.49 -9.36
C LEU A 167 -10.00 12.00 -9.33
N VAL A 168 -11.09 11.62 -9.97
CA VAL A 168 -11.40 10.21 -10.31
C VAL A 168 -10.99 9.87 -11.75
N ASN A 169 -10.80 10.88 -12.58
CA ASN A 169 -10.29 10.87 -13.95
C ASN A 169 -9.65 12.25 -14.23
N GLY A 170 -8.85 12.39 -15.30
CA GLY A 170 -8.17 13.65 -15.67
C GLY A 170 -6.68 13.71 -15.29
N ASN A 171 -6.04 14.85 -15.55
CA ASN A 171 -4.61 15.10 -15.25
C ASN A 171 -4.46 15.97 -13.98
N PRO A 172 -4.01 15.40 -12.85
CA PRO A 172 -3.94 16.14 -11.58
C PRO A 172 -2.85 17.22 -11.57
N ILE A 173 -1.75 17.04 -12.31
CA ILE A 173 -0.64 18.01 -12.33
C ILE A 173 -1.02 19.26 -13.14
N GLU A 174 -1.59 19.05 -14.32
CA GLU A 174 -2.09 20.12 -15.19
C GLU A 174 -3.22 20.91 -14.53
N LEU A 175 -4.19 20.21 -13.93
CA LEU A 175 -5.27 20.88 -13.21
C LEU A 175 -4.78 21.61 -11.95
N SER A 176 -3.78 21.08 -11.24
CA SER A 176 -3.18 21.76 -10.09
C SER A 176 -2.51 23.08 -10.50
N ASN A 177 -1.79 23.08 -11.63
CA ASN A 177 -1.18 24.27 -12.22
C ASN A 177 -2.25 25.28 -12.69
N LEU A 178 -3.28 24.82 -13.41
CA LEU A 178 -4.38 25.67 -13.93
C LEU A 178 -5.22 26.33 -12.82
N LEU A 179 -5.40 25.64 -11.70
CA LEU A 179 -6.22 26.12 -10.58
C LEU A 179 -5.40 26.81 -9.47
N GLY A 180 -4.06 26.77 -9.51
CA GLY A 180 -3.19 27.35 -8.48
C GLY A 180 -3.36 26.72 -7.09
N ARG A 181 -3.90 25.49 -7.00
CA ARG A 181 -4.22 24.77 -5.75
C ARG A 181 -3.82 23.31 -5.88
N HIS A 182 -3.50 22.65 -4.77
CA HIS A 182 -3.21 21.21 -4.78
C HIS A 182 -4.42 20.40 -5.26
N VAL A 183 -4.17 19.52 -6.22
CA VAL A 183 -5.12 18.54 -6.76
C VAL A 183 -4.56 17.15 -6.54
N PHE A 184 -5.38 16.25 -5.99
CA PHE A 184 -5.04 14.87 -5.69
C PHE A 184 -5.73 13.93 -6.70
N PHE A 185 -5.46 12.63 -6.63
CA PHE A 185 -6.15 11.61 -7.42
C PHE A 185 -6.60 10.46 -6.50
N ASP A 186 -7.81 9.93 -6.69
CA ASP A 186 -8.34 8.80 -5.94
C ASP A 186 -7.71 7.49 -6.43
N GLN A 187 -6.45 7.27 -6.08
CA GLN A 187 -5.66 6.13 -6.57
C GLN A 187 -6.35 4.81 -6.19
N LEU A 188 -6.58 3.97 -7.21
CA LEU A 188 -7.31 2.70 -7.11
C LEU A 188 -8.77 2.84 -6.63
N GLY A 189 -9.33 4.05 -6.57
CA GLY A 189 -10.69 4.30 -6.10
C GLY A 189 -10.88 4.18 -4.58
N PHE A 190 -9.82 4.38 -3.79
CA PHE A 190 -9.88 4.15 -2.33
C PHE A 190 -10.99 4.97 -1.64
N LEU A 191 -11.07 6.27 -1.90
CA LEU A 191 -12.05 7.17 -1.28
C LEU A 191 -13.47 6.92 -1.82
N SER A 192 -13.61 6.82 -3.14
CA SER A 192 -14.90 6.52 -3.79
C SER A 192 -15.48 5.17 -3.31
N MET A 193 -14.68 4.10 -3.21
CA MET A 193 -15.11 2.83 -2.63
C MET A 193 -15.40 2.93 -1.12
N LYS A 194 -14.49 3.53 -0.33
CA LYS A 194 -14.63 3.68 1.14
C LYS A 194 -15.92 4.40 1.52
N PHE A 195 -16.26 5.46 0.79
CA PHE A 195 -17.44 6.28 1.02
C PHE A 195 -18.65 5.89 0.13
N LYS A 196 -18.52 4.85 -0.70
CA LYS A 196 -19.55 4.34 -1.62
C LYS A 196 -20.12 5.41 -2.57
N ILE A 197 -19.26 6.29 -3.08
CA ILE A 197 -19.63 7.28 -4.09
C ILE A 197 -20.08 6.53 -5.35
N GLN A 198 -21.22 6.93 -5.91
CA GLN A 198 -21.77 6.34 -7.15
C GLN A 198 -21.62 7.29 -8.35
N ALA A 199 -21.71 8.59 -8.10
CA ALA A 199 -21.62 9.61 -9.12
C ALA A 199 -20.72 10.79 -8.71
N VAL A 200 -20.09 11.42 -9.70
CA VAL A 200 -19.31 12.66 -9.56
C VAL A 200 -19.99 13.81 -10.32
N PRO A 201 -19.89 15.06 -9.85
CA PRO A 201 -19.06 15.49 -8.74
C PRO A 201 -19.72 15.25 -7.38
N ALA A 202 -18.87 15.03 -6.37
CA ALA A 202 -19.29 14.76 -5.00
C ALA A 202 -18.45 15.54 -3.99
N ILE A 203 -19.03 15.90 -2.85
CA ILE A 203 -18.34 16.55 -1.73
C ILE A 203 -18.52 15.72 -0.44
N ILE A 204 -17.45 15.61 0.34
CA ILE A 204 -17.39 14.92 1.63
C ILE A 204 -16.90 15.92 2.69
N GLU A 205 -17.80 16.35 3.55
CA GLU A 205 -17.57 17.36 4.59
C GLU A 205 -17.98 16.83 5.98
N GLN A 206 -17.33 17.29 7.05
CA GLN A 206 -17.73 16.94 8.41
C GLN A 206 -18.87 17.84 8.89
N GLN A 207 -19.90 17.24 9.47
CA GLN A 207 -21.01 17.91 10.12
C GLN A 207 -21.19 17.31 11.51
N ASN A 208 -20.80 18.03 12.56
CA ASN A 208 -20.66 17.48 13.92
C ASN A 208 -19.79 16.21 13.90
N ASN A 209 -20.22 15.11 14.51
CA ASN A 209 -19.44 13.87 14.63
C ASN A 209 -19.67 12.90 13.44
N VAL A 210 -20.20 13.35 12.31
CA VAL A 210 -20.47 12.51 11.13
C VAL A 210 -19.98 13.19 9.85
N LEU A 211 -19.80 12.43 8.77
CA LEU A 211 -19.56 13.00 7.44
C LEU A 211 -20.87 13.13 6.68
N LYS A 212 -21.09 14.30 6.07
CA LYS A 212 -22.11 14.53 5.05
C LYS A 212 -21.47 14.32 3.69
N ILE A 213 -22.06 13.40 2.92
CA ILE A 213 -21.66 13.08 1.55
C ILE A 213 -22.76 13.57 0.63
N SER A 214 -22.43 14.46 -0.30
CA SER A 214 -23.36 15.03 -1.28
C SER A 214 -22.84 14.83 -2.70
N GLU A 215 -23.53 14.04 -3.51
CA GLU A 215 -23.36 13.91 -4.97
C GLU A 215 -24.25 14.97 -5.63
N VAL A 216 -23.74 15.78 -6.56
CA VAL A 216 -24.39 17.02 -7.00
C VAL A 216 -24.40 17.13 -8.52
N SER A 217 -25.58 17.30 -9.11
CA SER A 217 -25.71 17.52 -10.56
C SER A 217 -25.16 18.90 -10.95
N THR A 218 -24.27 18.93 -11.94
CA THR A 218 -23.79 20.17 -12.57
C THR A 218 -24.59 20.56 -13.80
N TYR A 219 -25.46 19.68 -14.29
CA TYR A 219 -26.32 19.95 -15.43
C TYR A 219 -27.41 20.95 -15.05
N GLU A 220 -27.45 22.11 -15.72
CA GLU A 220 -28.64 22.93 -15.72
C GLU A 220 -29.80 22.14 -16.34
N LYS A 221 -30.90 22.02 -15.60
CA LYS A 221 -32.17 21.61 -16.19
C LYS A 221 -32.66 22.76 -17.06
N HIS A 222 -32.42 22.70 -18.36
CA HIS A 222 -33.14 23.53 -19.33
C HIS A 222 -34.64 23.25 -19.18
N VAL A 223 -35.33 24.12 -18.45
CA VAL A 223 -36.79 24.10 -18.34
C VAL A 223 -37.34 24.66 -19.65
N THR A 224 -37.60 23.76 -20.60
CA THR A 224 -38.29 24.09 -21.85
C THR A 224 -39.75 24.43 -21.53
N TYR A 225 -40.01 25.70 -21.26
CA TYR A 225 -41.37 26.23 -21.30
C TYR A 225 -41.94 25.98 -22.70
N THR A 226 -43.11 25.33 -22.75
CA THR A 226 -43.83 24.91 -23.96
C THR A 226 -45.25 25.44 -23.87
#